data_AF-A0A9W8GG65-F1
#
_entry.id   AF-A0A9W8GG65-F1
#
_cell.length_a   1.000
_cell.length_b   1.000
_cell.length_c   1.000
_cell.angle_alpha   90.00
_cell.angle_beta   90.00
_cell.angle_gamma   90.00
#
_symmetry.space_group_name_H-M   'P 1'
#
loop_
_entity.id
_entity.type
_entity.pdbx_description
1 polymer ?
#
loop_
_entity_poly.entity_id
_entity_poly.type
_entity_poly.pdbx_seq_one_letter_code
_entity_poly.pdbx_strand_id
1 'polypeptide(L)'
;AAMFGCGCWAEKTTSKDDPAGTLSTGCSVTGTGEQIMRTLLARDCAQRDGDIFSVLSECFKRFNTTRALDVFKQRSAGLILLRKESGGNGAELGVAHTTHSMGYGYMSEAMSRPVAKISRKPEAADTVVSAIRL
;
A
#
# COMPACT_ATOMS: atom_id res chain seq x y z
N ALA A 1 -11.33 -1.24 9.85
CA ALA A 1 -10.11 -0.61 10.42
C ALA A 1 -9.57 -1.32 11.66
N ALA A 2 -10.41 -1.87 12.56
CA ALA A 2 -9.96 -2.41 13.86
C ALA A 2 -9.39 -3.85 13.84
N MET A 3 -9.46 -4.56 12.72
CA MET A 3 -8.97 -5.94 12.63
C MET A 3 -7.45 -5.97 12.38
N PHE A 4 -6.74 -6.71 13.24
CA PHE A 4 -5.30 -6.94 13.13
C PHE A 4 -4.93 -7.49 11.75
N GLY A 5 -3.94 -6.88 11.09
CA GLY A 5 -3.50 -7.29 9.75
C GLY A 5 -4.37 -6.84 8.58
N CYS A 6 -5.54 -6.22 8.84
CA CYS A 6 -6.47 -5.81 7.78
C CYS A 6 -6.38 -4.31 7.47
N GLY A 7 -6.52 -3.47 8.50
CA GLY A 7 -6.68 -2.01 8.32
C GLY A 7 -5.37 -1.24 8.22
N CYS A 8 -4.31 -1.74 8.87
CA CYS A 8 -2.98 -1.16 8.85
C CYS A 8 -1.96 -2.24 9.21
N TRP A 9 -0.70 -1.95 8.94
CA TRP A 9 0.44 -2.76 9.37
C TRP A 9 1.64 -1.84 9.59
N ALA A 10 2.51 -2.21 10.53
CA ALA A 10 3.81 -1.58 10.68
C ALA A 10 4.78 -2.62 11.22
N GLU A 11 5.92 -2.77 10.55
CA GLU A 11 6.97 -3.69 10.97
C GLU A 11 8.35 -3.15 10.62
N LYS A 12 9.35 -3.58 11.38
CA LYS A 12 10.75 -3.37 11.09
C LYS A 12 11.40 -4.74 10.92
N THR A 13 11.75 -5.07 9.69
CA THR A 13 12.38 -6.32 9.32
C THR A 13 13.89 -6.11 9.30
N THR A 14 14.58 -6.67 10.29
CA THR A 14 16.04 -6.71 10.31
C THR A 14 16.49 -7.98 9.59
N SER A 15 17.24 -7.83 8.49
CA SER A 15 17.95 -8.98 7.92
C SER A 15 18.94 -9.51 8.96
N LYS A 16 18.90 -10.83 9.20
CA LYS A 16 19.84 -11.49 10.12
C LYS A 16 21.27 -11.48 9.56
N ASP A 17 21.39 -11.41 8.24
CA ASP A 17 22.66 -11.51 7.51
C ASP A 17 23.23 -10.13 7.14
N ASP A 18 22.42 -9.07 7.19
CA ASP A 18 22.86 -7.69 6.93
C ASP A 18 22.13 -6.67 7.82
N PRO A 19 22.76 -6.19 8.91
CA PRO A 19 22.18 -5.15 9.76
C PRO A 19 21.87 -3.84 9.01
N ALA A 20 22.60 -3.55 7.93
CA ALA A 20 22.33 -2.39 7.07
C ALA A 20 21.09 -2.61 6.19
N GLY A 21 20.76 -3.85 5.85
CA GLY A 21 19.55 -4.24 5.09
C GLY A 21 18.24 -4.23 5.89
N THR A 22 18.13 -3.39 6.92
CA THR A 22 16.90 -3.29 7.72
C THR A 22 15.82 -2.51 6.95
N LEU A 23 14.69 -3.15 6.66
CA LEU A 23 13.54 -2.53 6.00
C LEU A 23 12.45 -2.21 7.02
N SER A 24 12.07 -0.94 7.12
CA SER A 24 10.91 -0.51 7.90
C SER A 24 9.73 -0.28 6.96
N THR A 25 8.59 -0.90 7.25
CA THR A 25 7.36 -0.74 6.47
C THR A 25 6.22 -0.26 7.35
N GLY A 26 5.33 0.55 6.77
CA GLY A 26 4.10 1.00 7.41
C GLY A 26 3.02 1.18 6.36
N CYS A 27 1.80 0.73 6.60
CA CYS A 27 0.70 0.89 5.65
C CYS A 27 -0.64 1.17 6.33
N SER A 28 -1.55 1.76 5.55
CA SER A 28 -2.93 2.01 5.96
C SER A 28 -3.87 1.79 4.78
N VAL A 29 -5.03 1.20 5.07
CA VAL A 29 -5.99 0.71 4.06
C VAL A 29 -7.35 1.37 4.24
N THR A 30 -7.97 1.72 3.12
CA THR A 30 -9.32 2.30 3.03
C THR A 30 -10.16 1.53 2.00
N GLY A 31 -11.48 1.72 2.02
CA GLY A 31 -12.43 1.05 1.13
C GLY A 31 -13.42 0.15 1.86
N THR A 32 -13.91 -0.89 1.18
CA THR A 32 -14.95 -1.78 1.71
C THR A 32 -14.38 -2.68 2.80
N GLY A 33 -14.78 -2.44 4.05
CA GLY A 33 -14.21 -3.11 5.22
C GLY A 33 -14.22 -4.64 5.14
N GLU A 34 -15.32 -5.24 4.67
CA GLU A 34 -15.42 -6.69 4.54
C GLU A 34 -14.42 -7.29 3.54
N GLN A 35 -14.20 -6.60 2.41
CA GLN A 35 -13.23 -7.03 1.40
C GLN A 35 -11.82 -6.98 1.96
N ILE A 36 -11.48 -5.88 2.64
CA ILE A 36 -10.19 -5.69 3.31
C ILE A 36 -9.96 -6.76 4.39
N MET A 37 -10.99 -7.10 5.17
CA MET A 37 -10.90 -8.13 6.21
C MET A 37 -10.69 -9.53 5.62
N ARG A 38 -11.38 -9.87 4.52
CA ARG A 38 -11.27 -11.18 3.87
C ARG A 38 -9.91 -11.42 3.19
N THR A 39 -9.18 -10.35 2.85
CA THR A 39 -7.90 -10.47 2.13
C THR A 39 -6.66 -10.14 2.96
N LEU A 40 -6.81 -9.65 4.20
CA LEU A 40 -5.68 -9.18 5.03
C LEU A 40 -4.78 -8.20 4.27
N LEU A 41 -5.38 -7.28 3.50
CA LEU A 41 -4.67 -6.50 2.47
C LEU A 41 -3.46 -5.70 3.02
N ALA A 42 -3.60 -5.12 4.22
CA ALA A 42 -2.51 -4.38 4.85
C ALA A 42 -1.27 -5.25 5.04
N ARG A 43 -1.47 -6.42 5.66
CA ARG A 43 -0.40 -7.37 5.94
C ARG A 43 0.18 -7.97 4.66
N ASP A 44 -0.66 -8.38 3.70
CA ASP A 44 -0.20 -8.96 2.43
C ASP A 44 0.71 -7.99 1.65
N CYS A 45 0.39 -6.69 1.63
CA CYS A 45 1.25 -5.69 1.00
C CYS A 45 2.53 -5.38 1.80
N ALA A 46 2.42 -5.27 3.13
CA ALA A 46 3.53 -4.80 3.95
C ALA A 46 4.68 -5.81 4.05
N GLN A 47 4.35 -7.10 4.09
CA GLN A 47 5.33 -8.19 4.30
C GLN A 47 5.99 -8.72 3.02
N ARG A 48 5.66 -8.15 1.86
CA ARG A 48 6.25 -8.60 0.59
C ARG A 48 7.57 -7.93 0.30
N ASP A 49 8.52 -8.74 -0.13
CA ASP A 49 9.80 -8.27 -0.66
C ASP A 49 9.66 -7.78 -2.11
N GLY A 50 10.60 -6.95 -2.54
CA GLY A 50 10.65 -6.37 -3.89
C GLY A 50 10.36 -4.87 -3.92
N ASP A 51 10.44 -4.26 -5.09
CA ASP A 51 10.19 -2.83 -5.25
C ASP A 51 8.72 -2.48 -4.96
N ILE A 52 8.50 -1.27 -4.45
CA ILE A 52 7.19 -0.84 -3.94
C ILE A 52 6.10 -0.86 -5.02
N PHE A 53 6.45 -0.59 -6.28
CA PHE A 53 5.49 -0.55 -7.38
C PHE A 53 5.04 -1.97 -7.75
N SER A 54 5.98 -2.90 -7.89
CA SER A 54 5.69 -4.31 -8.17
C SER A 54 4.90 -4.96 -7.04
N VAL A 55 5.27 -4.70 -5.78
CA VAL A 55 4.54 -5.23 -4.61
C VAL A 55 3.09 -4.79 -4.63
N LEU A 56 2.83 -3.48 -4.79
CA LEU A 56 1.46 -2.97 -4.83
C LEU A 56 0.69 -3.50 -6.04
N SER A 57 1.33 -3.60 -7.20
CA SER A 57 0.72 -4.14 -8.42
C SER A 57 0.29 -5.61 -8.22
N GLU A 58 1.15 -6.44 -7.63
CA GLU A 58 0.84 -7.85 -7.36
C GLU A 58 -0.27 -8.00 -6.32
N CYS A 59 -0.18 -7.28 -5.19
CA CYS A 59 -1.20 -7.34 -4.15
C CYS A 59 -2.58 -6.92 -4.65
N PHE A 60 -2.66 -5.85 -5.44
CA PHE A 60 -3.93 -5.41 -5.99
C PHE A 60 -4.44 -6.30 -7.12
N LYS A 61 -3.54 -6.93 -7.89
CA LYS A 61 -3.92 -8.01 -8.81
C LYS A 61 -4.55 -9.18 -8.05
N ARG A 62 -3.95 -9.61 -6.93
CA ARG A 62 -4.48 -10.68 -6.07
C ARG A 62 -5.80 -10.29 -5.42
N PHE A 63 -5.93 -9.06 -4.95
CA PHE A 63 -7.20 -8.51 -4.44
C PHE A 63 -8.30 -8.60 -5.51
N ASN A 64 -7.98 -8.25 -6.76
CA ASN A 64 -8.92 -8.30 -7.88
C ASN A 64 -9.28 -9.70 -8.38
N THR A 65 -8.46 -10.72 -8.08
CA THR A 65 -8.69 -12.09 -8.59
C THR A 65 -9.00 -13.13 -7.52
N THR A 66 -8.87 -12.81 -6.23
CA THR A 66 -9.12 -13.77 -5.15
C THR A 66 -10.58 -14.19 -5.07
N ARG A 67 -10.82 -15.50 -4.88
CA ARG A 67 -12.16 -16.09 -4.77
C ARG A 67 -12.92 -15.65 -3.52
N ALA A 68 -12.19 -15.26 -2.48
CA ALA A 68 -12.79 -14.78 -1.23
C ALA A 68 -13.72 -13.57 -1.43
N LEU A 69 -13.57 -12.87 -2.56
CA LEU A 69 -14.34 -11.69 -2.93
C LEU A 69 -15.34 -11.92 -4.07
N ASP A 70 -15.55 -13.16 -4.53
CA ASP A 70 -16.47 -13.45 -5.67
C ASP A 70 -17.93 -13.10 -5.37
N VAL A 71 -18.29 -13.02 -4.08
CA VAL A 71 -19.61 -12.55 -3.63
C VAL A 71 -19.86 -11.06 -3.90
N PHE A 72 -18.80 -10.27 -4.16
CA PHE A 72 -18.90 -8.84 -4.41
C PHE A 72 -18.86 -8.53 -5.91
N LYS A 73 -19.86 -7.77 -6.38
CA LYS A 73 -19.90 -7.29 -7.78
C LYS A 73 -18.77 -6.33 -8.12
N GLN A 74 -18.30 -5.57 -7.14
CA GLN A 74 -17.23 -4.58 -7.28
C GLN A 74 -16.24 -4.75 -6.13
N ARG A 75 -14.95 -4.66 -6.46
CA ARG A 75 -13.84 -4.75 -5.50
C ARG A 75 -13.26 -3.35 -5.31
N SER A 76 -13.33 -2.84 -4.08
CA SER A 76 -13.01 -1.45 -3.74
C SER A 76 -12.11 -1.41 -2.50
N ALA A 77 -10.82 -1.19 -2.74
CA ALA A 77 -9.84 -0.90 -1.72
C ALA A 77 -8.86 0.16 -2.20
N GLY A 78 -8.25 0.86 -1.25
CA GLY A 78 -7.12 1.75 -1.44
C GLY A 78 -6.11 1.54 -0.31
N LEU A 79 -4.83 1.76 -0.59
CA LEU A 79 -3.74 1.53 0.34
C LEU A 79 -2.63 2.55 0.11
N ILE A 80 -2.10 3.07 1.21
CA ILE A 80 -0.80 3.75 1.23
C ILE A 80 0.23 2.84 1.91
N LEU A 81 1.43 2.76 1.35
CA LEU A 81 2.55 1.97 1.84
C LEU A 81 3.77 2.88 1.94
N LEU A 82 4.35 2.99 3.12
CA LEU A 82 5.59 3.69 3.38
C LEU A 82 6.69 2.64 3.61
N ARG A 83 7.83 2.82 2.93
CA ARG A 83 9.02 1.98 3.10
C ARG A 83 10.25 2.84 3.35
N LYS A 84 11.11 2.39 4.23
CA LYS A 84 12.42 2.99 4.49
C LYS A 84 13.45 1.92 4.74
N GLU A 85 14.45 1.87 3.89
CA GLU A 85 15.64 1.04 4.08
C GLU A 85 16.65 1.77 4.97
N SER A 86 17.29 1.03 5.86
CA SER A 86 18.38 1.57 6.68
C SER A 86 19.59 1.85 5.79
N GLY A 87 20.17 3.04 5.91
CA GLY A 87 21.26 3.49 5.02
C GLY A 87 20.82 3.91 3.61
N GLY A 88 19.53 3.81 3.27
CA GLY A 88 18.97 4.28 2.00
C GLY A 88 18.74 5.80 1.95
N ASN A 89 18.67 6.35 0.73
CA ASN A 89 18.46 7.78 0.46
C ASN A 89 16.97 8.19 0.55
N GLY A 90 16.38 8.06 1.74
CA GLY A 90 15.03 8.55 2.03
C GLY A 90 13.98 7.45 2.16
N ALA A 91 12.71 7.85 2.23
CA ALA A 91 11.57 6.95 2.31
C ALA A 91 10.82 6.91 0.97
N GLU A 92 10.15 5.80 0.68
CA GLU A 92 9.28 5.66 -0.48
C GLU A 92 7.83 5.50 -0.05
N LEU A 93 6.94 6.28 -0.67
CA LEU A 93 5.50 6.21 -0.53
C LEU A 93 4.87 5.59 -1.77
N GLY A 94 4.27 4.44 -1.60
CA GLY A 94 3.41 3.78 -2.55
C GLY A 94 1.95 4.09 -2.29
N VAL A 95 1.17 4.29 -3.35
CA VAL A 95 -0.28 4.50 -3.30
C VAL A 95 -0.91 3.59 -4.33
N ALA A 96 -1.91 2.80 -3.93
CA ALA A 96 -2.65 1.97 -4.86
C ALA A 96 -4.15 1.91 -4.52
N HIS A 97 -5.01 1.85 -5.54
CA HIS A 97 -6.45 1.69 -5.31
C HIS A 97 -7.19 1.09 -6.52
N THR A 98 -8.31 0.42 -6.25
CA THR A 98 -9.29 -0.05 -7.25
C THR A 98 -10.54 0.84 -7.29
N THR A 99 -10.71 1.74 -6.31
CA THR A 99 -11.82 2.69 -6.25
C THR A 99 -11.76 3.67 -7.42
N HIS A 100 -12.88 4.34 -7.73
CA HIS A 100 -12.92 5.39 -8.76
C HIS A 100 -11.91 6.51 -8.49
N SER A 101 -11.76 6.89 -7.22
CA SER A 101 -10.74 7.85 -6.79
C SER A 101 -10.27 7.58 -5.37
N MET A 102 -9.08 8.09 -5.03
CA MET A 102 -8.52 8.06 -3.69
C MET A 102 -7.77 9.37 -3.42
N GLY A 103 -8.17 10.08 -2.36
CA GLY A 103 -7.41 11.21 -1.84
C GLY A 103 -6.25 10.75 -0.98
N TYR A 104 -5.07 11.35 -1.15
CA TYR A 104 -3.91 11.12 -0.29
C TYR A 104 -3.07 12.38 -0.19
N GLY A 105 -2.27 12.47 0.87
CA GLY A 105 -1.33 13.56 1.05
C GLY A 105 -0.07 13.09 1.74
N TYR A 106 1.02 13.83 1.55
CA TYR A 106 2.32 13.52 2.11
C TYR A 106 3.16 14.78 2.32
N MET A 107 4.11 14.68 3.23
CA MET A 107 5.11 15.70 3.53
C MET A 107 6.37 15.00 4.04
N SER A 108 7.54 15.51 3.66
CA SER A 108 8.83 15.12 4.23
C SER A 108 9.54 16.35 4.79
N GLU A 109 10.61 16.15 5.56
CA GLU A 109 11.39 17.24 6.16
C GLU A 109 12.03 18.17 5.11
N ALA A 110 12.29 17.64 3.91
CA ALA A 110 12.84 18.43 2.79
C ALA A 110 11.77 19.32 2.11
N MET A 111 10.50 19.19 2.46
CA MET A 111 9.39 19.91 1.84
C MET A 111 8.97 21.13 2.68
N SER A 112 8.79 22.27 2.03
CA SER A 112 8.31 23.50 2.68
C SER A 112 6.79 23.52 2.97
N ARG A 113 6.03 22.59 2.37
CA ARG A 113 4.57 22.46 2.54
C ARG A 113 4.10 21.04 2.20
N PRO A 114 2.99 20.57 2.77
CA PRO A 114 2.40 19.29 2.40
C PRO A 114 1.86 19.29 0.96
N VAL A 115 1.83 18.12 0.35
CA VAL A 115 1.16 17.86 -0.93
C VAL A 115 -0.12 17.09 -0.67
N ALA A 116 -1.21 17.49 -1.32
CA ALA A 116 -2.47 16.75 -1.35
C ALA A 116 -2.85 16.43 -2.81
N LYS A 117 -3.29 15.21 -3.08
CA LYS A 117 -3.63 14.71 -4.42
C LYS A 117 -4.92 13.90 -4.38
N ILE A 118 -5.68 13.97 -5.47
CA ILE A 118 -6.79 13.05 -5.74
C ILE A 118 -6.35 12.16 -6.90
N SER A 119 -6.02 10.90 -6.62
CA SER A 119 -5.80 9.90 -7.65
C SER A 119 -7.15 9.47 -8.24
N ARG A 120 -7.23 9.35 -9.56
CA ARG A 120 -8.43 8.90 -10.28
C ARG A 120 -8.06 7.72 -11.16
N LYS A 121 -8.89 6.68 -11.13
CA LYS A 121 -8.69 5.48 -11.94
C LYS A 121 -9.18 5.71 -13.37
N PRO A 122 -8.33 5.50 -14.40
CA PRO A 122 -8.78 5.50 -15.79
C PRO A 122 -9.87 4.42 -16.01
N GLU A 123 -10.83 4.66 -16.89
CA GLU A 123 -11.95 3.74 -17.13
C GLU A 123 -11.48 2.34 -17.58
N ALA A 124 -10.40 2.26 -18.37
CA ALA A 124 -9.85 1.01 -18.87
C ALA A 124 -8.96 0.25 -17.85
N ALA A 125 -8.74 0.80 -16.65
CA ALA A 125 -7.83 0.22 -15.66
C ALA A 125 -8.59 -0.40 -14.49
N ASP A 126 -8.14 -1.58 -14.02
CA ASP A 126 -8.69 -2.23 -12.82
C ASP A 126 -8.12 -1.66 -11.52
N THR A 127 -6.89 -1.15 -11.57
CA THR A 127 -6.11 -0.64 -10.44
C THR A 127 -5.27 0.57 -10.87
N VAL A 128 -5.07 1.52 -9.96
CA VAL A 128 -4.01 2.55 -10.06
C VAL A 128 -2.91 2.21 -9.06
N VAL A 129 -1.65 2.36 -9.47
CA VAL A 129 -0.47 2.26 -8.59
C VAL A 129 0.42 3.47 -8.85
N SER A 130 1.01 4.03 -7.80
CA SER A 130 1.97 5.14 -7.87
C SER A 130 3.04 4.95 -6.81
N ALA A 131 4.28 5.32 -7.13
CA ALA A 131 5.41 5.32 -6.21
C ALA A 131 6.04 6.72 -6.19
N ILE A 132 6.36 7.19 -4.99
CA ILE A 132 6.83 8.56 -4.73
C ILE A 132 8.03 8.45 -3.80
N ARG A 133 9.17 9.02 -4.19
CA ARG A 133 10.31 9.19 -3.28
C ARG A 133 10.12 10.46 -2.44
N LEU A 134 10.32 10.35 -1.12
CA LEU A 134 10.09 11.39 -0.12
C LEU A 134 11.40 12.01 0.40
#